data_AF-A0A5B9W5S8-F1
#
_entry.id   AF-A0A5B9W5S8-F1
#
_cell.length_a   1.000
_cell.length_b   1.000
_cell.length_c   1.000
_cell.angle_alpha   90.00
_cell.angle_beta   90.00
_cell.angle_gamma   90.00
#
_symmetry.space_group_name_H-M   'P 1'
#
loop_
_entity.id
_entity.type
_entity.pdbx_description
1 polymer ?
#
loop_
_entity_poly.entity_id
_entity_poly.type
_entity_poly.pdbx_seq_one_letter_code
_entity_poly.pdbx_strand_id
1 'polypeptide(L)'
;MPYHANVIRIFIASPGDVNDERRVIREEIHEWNVRHSERERTVLLPVGWETHATPEMGERPQAIINRQVLVGCDLLLAVLWTRIGSPTGVAQSGTIEEIQEHLLAKKPARIYFSSRAIPPDLLDYKQRGALDKFKARCRANSVYDTYSTLEEFRSKLNRHLAIDIPNLFPNPWDAPKAQLGETRLPPPTATLSERAIMLLKKAAMTDDGQIMAIQMLDGYFVQVGNENVARACEGREKAEWKAALSQLERNGLIEAIGYDGDAYEVTAEGHRLADQL
;
A
#
# COMPACT_ATOMS: atom_id res chain seq x y z
N MET A 1 -6.79 22.98 18.35
CA MET A 1 -7.96 22.05 18.39
C MET A 1 -7.49 20.69 17.89
N PRO A 2 -8.09 19.56 18.31
CA PRO A 2 -7.76 18.26 17.74
C PRO A 2 -8.13 18.19 16.26
N TYR A 3 -7.39 17.40 15.48
CA TYR A 3 -7.63 17.22 14.05
C TYR A 3 -7.48 15.75 13.65
N HIS A 4 -8.27 15.31 12.66
CA HIS A 4 -8.09 14.00 12.03
C HIS A 4 -6.92 14.05 11.05
N ALA A 5 -6.09 13.00 11.04
CA ALA A 5 -4.96 12.86 10.13
C ALA A 5 -4.70 11.39 9.77
N ASN A 6 -4.13 11.17 8.60
CA ASN A 6 -3.65 9.86 8.17
C ASN A 6 -2.26 9.61 8.77
N VAL A 7 -2.04 8.43 9.32
CA VAL A 7 -0.75 8.08 9.92
C VAL A 7 0.03 7.21 8.96
N ILE A 8 1.22 7.66 8.56
CA ILE A 8 2.17 6.91 7.74
C ILE A 8 3.24 6.33 8.66
N ARG A 9 3.34 5.01 8.70
CA ARG A 9 4.26 4.28 9.57
C ARG A 9 5.60 4.10 8.87
N ILE A 10 6.64 4.76 9.36
CA ILE A 10 7.97 4.75 8.75
C ILE A 10 8.89 3.80 9.53
N PHE A 11 9.27 2.68 8.94
CA PHE A 11 10.20 1.73 9.53
C PHE A 11 11.65 2.20 9.40
N ILE A 12 12.40 2.19 10.50
CA ILE A 12 13.83 2.55 10.53
C ILE A 12 14.67 1.27 10.55
N ALA A 13 15.17 0.86 9.39
CA ALA A 13 16.03 -0.31 9.23
C ALA A 13 17.50 0.10 9.30
N SER A 14 18.26 -0.47 10.24
CA SER A 14 19.70 -0.21 10.30
C SER A 14 20.44 -1.17 11.24
N PRO A 15 21.74 -1.39 11.01
CA PRO A 15 22.60 -2.04 12.00
C PRO A 15 22.83 -1.12 13.23
N GLY A 16 23.45 -1.68 14.29
CA GLY A 16 23.64 -0.97 15.55
C GLY A 16 24.74 0.11 15.57
N ASP A 17 25.48 0.32 14.47
CA ASP A 17 26.59 1.29 14.37
C ASP A 17 26.15 2.68 13.86
N VAL A 18 24.85 2.91 13.63
CA VAL A 18 24.29 4.18 13.10
C VAL A 18 23.24 4.81 14.03
N ASN A 19 23.52 4.78 15.34
CA ASN A 19 22.60 5.32 16.37
C ASN A 19 22.35 6.83 16.20
N ASP A 20 23.36 7.59 15.76
CA ASP A 20 23.20 9.02 15.49
C ASP A 20 22.21 9.25 14.34
N GLU A 21 22.32 8.47 13.26
CA GLU A 21 21.40 8.58 12.13
C GLU A 21 19.97 8.15 12.49
N ARG A 22 19.84 7.10 13.30
CA ARG A 22 18.54 6.70 13.89
C ARG A 22 17.89 7.84 14.67
N ARG A 23 18.68 8.64 15.39
CA ARG A 23 18.21 9.83 16.11
C ARG A 23 17.83 10.95 15.14
N VAL A 24 18.70 11.27 14.17
CA VAL A 24 18.41 12.27 13.12
C VAL A 24 17.12 11.95 12.39
N ILE A 25 16.86 10.68 12.04
CA ILE A 25 15.60 10.29 11.38
C ILE A 25 14.38 10.64 12.24
N ARG A 26 14.42 10.31 13.54
CA ARG A 26 13.30 10.60 14.44
C ARG A 26 13.09 12.10 14.64
N GLU A 27 14.18 12.86 14.76
CA GLU A 27 14.13 14.32 14.85
C GLU A 27 13.55 14.95 13.58
N GLU A 28 13.99 14.54 12.39
CA GLU A 28 13.46 15.07 11.13
C GLU A 28 12.01 14.68 10.88
N ILE A 29 11.59 13.47 11.29
CA ILE A 29 10.19 13.07 11.26
C ILE A 29 9.36 13.95 12.21
N HIS A 30 9.88 14.25 13.41
CA HIS A 30 9.22 15.16 14.35
C HIS A 30 9.10 16.58 13.77
N GLU A 31 10.19 17.13 13.23
CA GLU A 31 10.20 18.45 12.57
C GLU A 31 9.24 18.51 11.38
N TRP A 32 9.19 17.44 10.59
CA TRP A 32 8.23 17.33 9.49
C TRP A 32 6.80 17.42 10.04
N ASN A 33 6.47 16.65 11.09
CA ASN A 33 5.15 16.69 11.71
C ASN A 33 4.82 18.09 12.25
N VAL A 34 5.75 18.76 12.94
CA VAL A 34 5.54 20.12 13.47
C VAL A 34 5.14 21.10 12.35
N ARG A 35 5.76 20.98 11.17
CA ARG A 35 5.56 21.91 10.05
C ARG A 35 4.37 21.57 9.16
N HIS A 36 4.05 20.29 9.03
CA HIS A 36 3.16 19.81 7.98
C HIS A 36 1.90 19.13 8.50
N SER A 37 1.92 18.56 9.71
CA SER A 37 0.90 17.57 10.09
C SER A 37 -0.55 18.06 10.06
N GLU A 38 -0.78 19.28 10.53
CA GLU A 38 -2.12 19.88 10.52
C GLU A 38 -2.58 20.29 9.13
N ARG A 39 -1.65 20.84 8.31
CA ARG A 39 -1.94 21.32 6.95
C ARG A 39 -2.16 20.15 5.98
N GLU A 40 -1.23 19.20 5.98
CA GLU A 40 -1.22 18.02 5.11
C GLU A 40 -2.08 16.87 5.66
N ARG A 41 -2.73 17.07 6.82
CA ARG A 41 -3.57 16.06 7.50
C ARG A 41 -2.91 14.69 7.55
N THR A 42 -1.61 14.69 7.81
CA THR A 42 -0.73 13.53 7.71
C THR A 42 0.25 13.56 8.86
N VAL A 43 0.44 12.43 9.54
CA VAL A 43 1.39 12.28 10.63
C VAL A 43 2.33 11.14 10.30
N LEU A 44 3.63 11.39 10.39
CA LEU A 44 4.67 10.39 10.22
C LEU A 44 4.96 9.76 11.58
N LEU A 45 4.80 8.44 11.69
CA LEU A 45 5.12 7.68 12.90
C LEU A 45 6.43 6.92 12.70
N PRO A 46 7.54 7.29 13.38
CA PRO A 46 8.78 6.52 13.30
C PRO A 46 8.64 5.22 14.09
N VAL A 47 8.80 4.11 13.38
CA VAL A 47 8.68 2.76 13.92
C VAL A 47 10.05 2.07 13.90
N GLY A 48 10.38 1.41 15.01
CA GLY A 48 11.58 0.58 15.13
C GLY A 48 11.33 -0.55 16.10
N TRP A 49 12.08 -1.64 15.95
CA TRP A 49 11.93 -2.84 16.77
C TRP A 49 12.10 -2.54 18.27
N GLU A 50 13.00 -1.63 18.65
CA GLU A 50 13.30 -1.24 20.03
C GLU A 50 12.09 -0.68 20.78
N THR A 51 11.14 -0.09 20.06
CA THR A 51 10.01 0.64 20.65
C THR A 51 8.65 0.00 20.34
N HIS A 52 8.57 -0.89 19.35
CA HIS A 52 7.30 -1.43 18.85
C HIS A 52 7.24 -2.96 18.80
N ALA A 53 8.32 -3.67 19.14
CA ALA A 53 8.29 -5.11 19.33
C ALA A 53 8.03 -5.46 20.80
N THR A 54 7.32 -6.57 21.04
CA THR A 54 7.10 -7.14 22.37
C THR A 54 7.81 -8.48 22.50
N PRO A 55 8.35 -8.83 23.68
CA PRO A 55 9.01 -10.11 23.87
C PRO A 55 8.10 -11.28 23.49
N GLU A 56 8.57 -12.13 22.60
CA GLU A 56 7.86 -13.31 22.15
C GLU A 56 8.88 -14.44 21.91
N MET A 57 8.48 -15.67 22.23
CA MET A 57 9.31 -16.87 22.13
C MET A 57 8.63 -17.87 21.19
N GLY A 58 9.42 -18.74 20.56
CA GLY A 58 8.90 -19.83 19.71
C GLY A 58 9.20 -19.68 18.22
N GLU A 59 9.86 -18.58 17.82
CA GLU A 59 10.31 -18.37 16.45
C GLU A 59 11.67 -17.63 16.45
N ARG A 60 12.27 -17.53 15.27
CA ARG A 60 13.48 -16.74 15.03
C ARG A 60 13.25 -15.25 15.34
N PRO A 61 14.16 -14.56 16.06
CA PRO A 61 13.96 -13.17 16.48
C PRO A 61 13.60 -12.19 15.36
N GLN A 62 14.27 -12.28 14.20
CA GLN A 62 14.00 -11.37 13.09
C GLN A 62 12.61 -11.61 12.47
N ALA A 63 12.14 -12.87 12.40
CA ALA A 63 10.80 -13.19 11.90
C ALA A 63 9.71 -12.60 12.82
N ILE A 64 9.92 -12.68 14.14
CA ILE A 64 9.03 -12.07 15.13
C ILE A 64 8.97 -10.56 14.93
N ILE A 65 10.13 -9.89 14.82
CA ILE A 65 10.20 -8.43 14.61
C ILE A 65 9.49 -8.03 13.30
N ASN A 66 9.77 -8.76 12.21
CA ASN A 66 9.16 -8.46 10.92
C ASN A 66 7.63 -8.58 10.98
N ARG A 67 7.13 -9.68 11.57
CA ARG A 67 5.69 -9.92 11.72
C ARG A 67 5.01 -8.89 12.64
N GLN A 68 5.61 -8.57 13.78
CA GLN A 68 5.02 -7.64 14.75
C GLN A 68 5.08 -6.19 14.28
N VAL A 69 6.13 -5.80 13.56
CA VAL A 69 6.46 -4.38 13.34
C VAL A 69 6.49 -4.01 11.86
N LEU A 70 7.28 -4.72 11.06
CA LEU A 70 7.56 -4.35 9.66
C LEU A 70 6.32 -4.43 8.76
N VAL A 71 5.49 -5.48 8.93
CA VAL A 71 4.30 -5.72 8.08
C VAL A 71 3.39 -4.50 8.03
N GLY A 72 3.19 -3.84 9.16
CA GLY A 72 2.34 -2.67 9.29
C GLY A 72 2.97 -1.34 8.90
N CYS A 73 4.20 -1.31 8.38
CA CYS A 73 4.86 -0.08 7.96
C CYS A 73 4.61 0.24 6.48
N ASP A 74 4.54 1.51 6.14
CA ASP A 74 4.18 2.01 4.80
C ASP A 74 5.41 2.46 3.99
N LEU A 75 6.45 2.94 4.69
CA LEU A 75 7.72 3.38 4.12
C LEU A 75 8.87 2.82 4.94
N LEU A 76 9.93 2.37 4.30
CA LEU A 76 11.16 1.94 4.98
C LEU A 76 12.31 2.91 4.70
N LEU A 77 12.98 3.35 5.76
CA LEU A 77 14.23 4.11 5.70
C LEU A 77 15.37 3.22 6.20
N ALA A 78 16.23 2.79 5.27
CA ALA A 78 17.41 1.99 5.56
C ALA A 78 18.65 2.88 5.64
N VAL A 79 19.44 2.74 6.71
CA VAL A 79 20.74 3.42 6.85
C VAL A 79 21.82 2.39 7.16
N LEU A 80 22.91 2.42 6.37
CA LEU A 80 24.06 1.54 6.55
C LEU A 80 25.37 2.35 6.55
N TRP A 81 26.34 1.95 7.38
CA TRP A 81 27.65 2.60 7.45
C TRP A 81 28.82 1.64 7.31
N THR A 82 29.28 1.00 8.39
CA THR A 82 30.46 0.12 8.35
C THR A 82 30.08 -1.35 8.31
N ARG A 83 28.90 -1.66 8.85
CA ARG A 83 28.41 -3.02 9.04
C ARG A 83 27.24 -3.32 8.12
N ILE A 84 27.17 -4.59 7.71
CA ILE A 84 25.96 -5.13 7.09
C ILE A 84 25.00 -5.69 8.15
N GLY A 85 25.54 -6.18 9.27
CA GLY A 85 24.82 -6.83 10.36
C GLY A 85 25.09 -8.34 10.44
N SER A 86 24.31 -9.02 11.28
CA SER A 86 24.46 -10.46 11.54
C SER A 86 23.47 -11.28 10.74
N PRO A 87 23.88 -12.41 10.14
CA PRO A 87 22.99 -13.30 9.40
C PRO A 87 21.80 -13.75 10.24
N THR A 88 20.67 -13.88 9.56
CA THR A 88 19.40 -14.20 10.19
C THR A 88 18.93 -15.60 9.82
N GLY A 89 19.81 -16.46 9.30
CA GLY A 89 19.45 -17.77 8.77
C GLY A 89 18.83 -17.75 7.36
N VAL A 90 18.08 -16.70 7.00
CA VAL A 90 17.46 -16.54 5.67
C VAL A 90 18.06 -15.40 4.85
N ALA A 91 18.67 -14.41 5.51
CA ALA A 91 19.34 -13.28 4.86
C ALA A 91 20.73 -13.03 5.43
N GLN A 92 21.51 -12.21 4.70
CA GLN A 92 22.85 -11.81 5.11
C GLN A 92 22.84 -10.93 6.38
N SER A 93 21.75 -10.20 6.61
CA SER A 93 21.52 -9.47 7.85
C SER A 93 20.05 -9.15 8.08
N GLY A 94 19.70 -8.76 9.32
CA GLY A 94 18.35 -8.29 9.68
C GLY A 94 17.89 -7.13 8.81
N THR A 95 18.73 -6.11 8.65
CA THR A 95 18.42 -4.96 7.78
C THR A 95 18.19 -5.37 6.31
N ILE A 96 18.94 -6.35 5.80
CA ILE A 96 18.71 -6.85 4.43
C ILE A 96 17.38 -7.60 4.36
N GLU A 97 17.07 -8.45 5.33
CA GLU A 97 15.79 -9.17 5.39
C GLU A 97 14.61 -8.18 5.42
N GLU A 98 14.70 -7.16 6.28
CA GLU A 98 13.70 -6.09 6.41
C GLU A 98 13.48 -5.37 5.07
N ILE A 99 14.56 -4.98 4.38
CA ILE A 99 14.47 -4.35 3.06
C ILE A 99 13.81 -5.29 2.05
N GLN A 100 14.23 -6.56 2.00
CA GLN A 100 13.72 -7.54 1.04
C GLN A 100 12.23 -7.81 1.24
N GLU A 101 11.80 -8.05 2.48
CA GLU A 101 10.39 -8.29 2.80
C GLU A 101 9.52 -7.06 2.49
N HIS A 102 10.00 -5.85 2.81
CA HIS A 102 9.27 -4.62 2.53
C HIS A 102 9.10 -4.37 1.02
N LEU A 103 10.14 -4.64 0.24
CA LEU A 103 10.08 -4.55 -1.23
C LEU A 103 9.22 -5.65 -1.85
N LEU A 104 9.24 -6.87 -1.31
CA LEU A 104 8.35 -7.97 -1.74
C LEU A 104 6.88 -7.61 -1.51
N ALA A 105 6.57 -6.88 -0.44
CA ALA A 105 5.25 -6.30 -0.19
C ALA A 105 4.89 -5.12 -1.11
N LYS A 106 5.74 -4.78 -2.09
CA LYS A 106 5.60 -3.65 -3.03
C LYS A 106 5.53 -2.29 -2.34
N LYS A 107 6.12 -2.16 -1.15
CA LYS A 107 6.17 -0.91 -0.40
C LYS A 107 7.49 -0.16 -0.66
N PRO A 108 7.47 1.17 -0.70
CA PRO A 108 8.65 1.97 -1.01
C PRO A 108 9.72 1.84 0.09
N ALA A 109 10.98 1.75 -0.34
CA ALA A 109 12.14 1.86 0.54
C ALA A 109 13.07 2.97 0.07
N ARG A 110 13.77 3.61 1.01
CA ARG A 110 14.87 4.56 0.76
C ARG A 110 16.11 4.05 1.48
N ILE A 111 17.22 3.97 0.76
CA ILE A 111 18.47 3.41 1.29
C ILE A 111 19.55 4.50 1.27
N TYR A 112 20.19 4.68 2.42
CA TYR A 112 21.26 5.64 2.63
C TYR A 112 22.54 4.92 3.07
N PHE A 113 23.66 5.26 2.43
CA PHE A 113 24.98 4.75 2.80
C PHE A 113 25.87 5.88 3.32
N SER A 114 26.31 5.76 4.56
CA SER A 114 27.33 6.66 5.13
C SER A 114 28.69 6.43 4.46
N SER A 115 29.33 7.52 4.05
CA SER A 115 30.72 7.58 3.62
C SER A 115 31.62 8.27 4.66
N ARG A 116 31.13 8.49 5.89
CA ARG A 116 31.91 9.04 7.01
C ARG A 116 33.17 8.20 7.22
N ALA A 117 34.28 8.90 7.50
CA ALA A 117 35.56 8.26 7.81
C ALA A 117 35.40 7.29 8.98
N ILE A 118 35.96 6.09 8.82
CA ILE A 118 35.86 5.01 9.80
C ILE A 118 37.18 4.95 10.57
N PRO A 119 37.17 5.07 11.90
CA PRO A 119 38.33 4.78 12.71
C PRO A 119 38.86 3.36 12.41
N PRO A 120 40.15 3.18 12.06
CA PRO A 120 40.67 1.87 11.64
C PRO A 120 40.44 0.74 12.65
N ASP A 121 40.40 1.08 13.94
CA ASP A 121 40.13 0.20 15.07
C ASP A 121 38.67 -0.33 15.12
N LEU A 122 37.72 0.38 14.50
CA LEU A 122 36.31 -0.02 14.41
C LEU A 122 35.98 -0.77 13.11
N LEU A 123 36.94 -0.87 12.19
CA LEU A 123 36.73 -1.43 10.85
C LEU A 123 36.79 -2.97 10.87
N ASP A 124 35.62 -3.60 10.75
CA ASP A 124 35.54 -5.03 10.42
C ASP A 124 35.55 -5.20 8.88
N TYR A 125 36.69 -5.66 8.35
CA TYR A 125 36.87 -5.87 6.90
C TYR A 125 35.89 -6.87 6.28
N LYS A 126 35.44 -7.89 7.03
CA LYS A 126 34.46 -8.86 6.52
C LYS A 126 33.09 -8.22 6.40
N GLN A 127 32.66 -7.51 7.43
CA GLN A 127 31.41 -6.74 7.43
C GLN A 127 31.42 -5.67 6.32
N ARG A 128 32.53 -4.95 6.18
CA ARG A 128 32.69 -3.94 5.14
C ARG A 128 32.65 -4.54 3.73
N GLY A 129 33.36 -5.63 3.50
CA GLY A 129 33.34 -6.31 2.21
C GLY A 129 31.96 -6.86 1.83
N ALA A 130 31.18 -7.34 2.82
CA ALA A 130 29.79 -7.75 2.59
C ALA A 130 28.88 -6.56 2.27
N LEU A 131 29.06 -5.44 2.97
CA LEU A 131 28.35 -4.19 2.71
C LEU A 131 28.65 -3.63 1.31
N ASP A 132 29.91 -3.63 0.87
CA ASP A 132 30.29 -3.16 -0.46
C ASP A 132 29.65 -4.03 -1.56
N LYS A 133 29.57 -5.37 -1.36
CA LYS A 133 28.83 -6.27 -2.25
C LYS A 133 27.33 -5.99 -2.28
N PHE A 134 26.74 -5.66 -1.13
CA PHE A 134 25.33 -5.25 -1.06
C PHE A 134 25.10 -3.92 -1.80
N LYS A 135 25.93 -2.91 -1.54
CA LYS A 135 25.89 -1.61 -2.22
C LYS A 135 26.01 -1.75 -3.75
N ALA A 136 26.90 -2.62 -4.23
CA ALA A 136 27.04 -2.92 -5.65
C ALA A 136 25.77 -3.55 -6.25
N ARG A 137 25.09 -4.45 -5.53
CA ARG A 137 23.80 -5.03 -5.94
C ARG A 137 22.68 -4.00 -5.96
N CYS A 138 22.64 -3.10 -4.98
CA CYS A 138 21.69 -1.99 -4.97
C CYS A 138 21.89 -1.08 -6.19
N ARG A 139 23.14 -0.78 -6.56
CA ARG A 139 23.44 0.07 -7.74
C ARG A 139 22.88 -0.47 -9.06
N ALA A 140 22.76 -1.80 -9.19
CA ALA A 140 22.24 -2.43 -10.39
C ALA A 140 20.70 -2.34 -10.52
N ASN A 141 19.99 -2.31 -9.39
CA ASN A 141 18.54 -2.54 -9.35
C ASN A 141 17.74 -1.43 -8.62
N SER A 142 18.40 -0.39 -8.09
CA SER A 142 17.77 0.64 -7.27
C SER A 142 18.60 1.93 -7.22
N VAL A 143 17.94 3.02 -6.83
CA VAL A 143 18.61 4.29 -6.50
C VAL A 143 18.78 4.37 -4.99
N TYR A 144 20.00 4.60 -4.54
CA TYR A 144 20.34 4.90 -3.14
C TYR A 144 21.02 6.27 -3.07
N ASP A 145 21.03 6.88 -1.88
CA ASP A 145 21.83 8.09 -1.63
C ASP A 145 23.00 7.78 -0.67
N THR A 146 23.99 8.65 -0.68
CA THR A 146 25.18 8.58 0.18
C THR A 146 25.40 9.90 0.89
N TYR A 147 25.92 9.90 2.11
CA TYR A 147 26.23 11.12 2.84
C TYR A 147 27.55 10.99 3.59
N SER A 148 28.26 12.10 3.75
CA SER A 148 29.58 12.17 4.37
C SER A 148 29.56 12.75 5.79
N THR A 149 28.46 13.41 6.17
CA THR A 149 28.25 14.00 7.50
C THR A 149 26.80 13.84 7.95
N LEU A 150 26.56 13.94 9.26
CA LEU A 150 25.19 13.92 9.81
C LEU A 150 24.35 15.10 9.34
N GLU A 151 24.97 16.26 9.12
CA GLU A 151 24.26 17.46 8.64
C GLU A 151 23.83 17.32 7.17
N GLU A 152 24.69 16.73 6.34
CA GLU A 152 24.33 16.37 4.98
C GLU A 152 23.19 15.34 4.97
N PHE A 153 23.27 14.32 5.83
CA PHE A 153 22.20 13.33 5.97
C PHE A 153 20.87 13.98 6.37
N ARG A 154 20.90 14.86 7.37
CA ARG A 154 19.73 15.63 7.83
C ARG A 154 19.11 16.42 6.69
N SER A 155 19.92 17.22 5.99
CA SER A 155 19.47 18.05 4.86
C SER A 155 18.84 17.21 3.75
N LYS A 156 19.47 16.07 3.41
CA LYS A 156 18.95 15.13 2.40
C LYS A 156 17.65 14.49 2.82
N LEU A 157 17.60 13.96 4.05
CA LEU A 157 16.41 13.31 4.58
C LEU A 157 15.22 14.27 4.63
N ASN A 158 15.44 15.49 5.12
CA ASN A 158 14.40 16.54 5.15
C ASN A 158 13.79 16.77 3.76
N ARG A 159 14.66 17.00 2.77
CA ARG A 159 14.25 17.18 1.37
C ARG A 159 13.53 15.96 0.81
N HIS A 160 14.04 14.76 1.08
CA HIS A 160 13.44 13.54 0.56
C HIS A 160 12.08 13.28 1.18
N LEU A 161 11.89 13.47 2.48
CA LEU A 161 10.58 13.37 3.12
C LEU A 161 9.58 14.39 2.53
N ALA A 162 10.02 15.63 2.28
CA ALA A 162 9.17 16.64 1.65
C ALA A 162 8.71 16.25 0.23
N ILE A 163 9.51 15.47 -0.50
CA ILE A 163 9.15 14.96 -1.83
C ILE A 163 8.36 13.65 -1.75
N ASP A 164 8.81 12.72 -0.90
CA ASP A 164 8.32 11.35 -0.84
C ASP A 164 6.90 11.29 -0.29
N ILE A 165 6.61 12.01 0.80
CA ILE A 165 5.33 11.91 1.49
C ILE A 165 4.15 12.28 0.57
N PRO A 166 4.11 13.45 -0.08
CA PRO A 166 2.98 13.80 -0.95
C PRO A 166 2.88 12.92 -2.21
N ASN A 167 4.00 12.43 -2.73
CA ASN A 167 4.01 11.62 -3.96
C ASN A 167 3.64 10.16 -3.73
N LEU A 168 4.09 9.57 -2.62
CA LEU A 168 3.83 8.16 -2.29
C LEU A 168 2.51 7.98 -1.55
N PHE A 169 2.13 8.96 -0.75
CA PHE A 169 0.96 8.92 0.12
C PHE A 169 0.13 10.18 -0.13
N PRO A 170 -0.47 10.31 -1.33
CA PRO A 170 -1.28 11.47 -1.67
C PRO A 170 -2.37 11.64 -0.62
N ASN A 171 -2.44 12.85 -0.07
CA ASN A 171 -3.35 13.15 1.01
C ASN A 171 -4.80 12.98 0.51
N PRO A 172 -5.60 12.07 1.08
CA PRO A 172 -7.01 11.92 0.71
C PRO A 172 -7.82 13.17 0.99
N TRP A 173 -7.31 14.10 1.82
CA TRP A 173 -7.89 15.41 2.10
C TRP A 173 -7.47 16.52 1.11
N ASP A 174 -6.38 16.32 0.36
CA ASP A 174 -5.93 17.22 -0.73
C ASP A 174 -6.42 16.76 -2.12
N ALA A 175 -7.18 15.67 -2.19
CA ALA A 175 -8.19 15.56 -3.23
C ALA A 175 -8.90 16.92 -3.24
N PRO A 176 -8.94 17.64 -4.38
CA PRO A 176 -9.40 19.01 -4.41
C PRO A 176 -10.67 19.08 -3.58
N LYS A 177 -10.71 19.97 -2.57
CA LYS A 177 -11.98 20.53 -2.14
C LYS A 177 -12.55 21.07 -3.44
N ALA A 178 -13.37 20.25 -4.11
CA ALA A 178 -14.22 20.72 -5.17
C ALA A 178 -14.79 22.00 -4.59
N GLN A 179 -14.50 23.12 -5.25
CA GLN A 179 -15.18 24.34 -4.94
C GLN A 179 -16.64 23.92 -4.77
N LEU A 180 -17.27 24.32 -3.67
CA LEU A 180 -18.71 24.43 -3.59
C LEU A 180 -19.23 25.50 -4.58
N GLY A 181 -18.57 25.67 -5.72
CA GLY A 181 -19.15 26.03 -6.99
C GLY A 181 -19.13 24.77 -7.82
N GLU A 182 -20.26 24.07 -7.83
CA GLU A 182 -20.76 23.28 -8.96
C GLU A 182 -19.68 22.79 -9.93
N THR A 183 -18.74 21.97 -9.46
CA THR A 183 -18.20 20.98 -10.38
C THR A 183 -19.34 20.00 -10.53
N ARG A 184 -20.17 20.27 -11.55
CA ARG A 184 -20.89 19.24 -12.28
C ARG A 184 -19.83 18.17 -12.60
N LEU A 185 -19.62 17.25 -11.66
CA LEU A 185 -19.64 15.85 -12.01
C LEU A 185 -20.83 15.73 -12.96
N PRO A 186 -20.67 15.13 -14.15
CA PRO A 186 -21.87 14.76 -14.89
C PRO A 186 -22.77 14.08 -13.86
N PRO A 187 -24.02 14.53 -13.72
CA PRO A 187 -24.89 14.00 -12.70
C PRO A 187 -24.81 12.47 -12.73
N PRO A 188 -24.99 11.77 -11.62
CA PRO A 188 -25.36 10.37 -11.68
C PRO A 188 -26.76 10.23 -12.29
N THR A 189 -26.98 10.78 -13.47
CA THR A 189 -27.47 10.00 -14.59
C THR A 189 -26.28 9.21 -15.13
N ALA A 190 -25.80 8.28 -14.31
CA ALA A 190 -25.34 7.02 -14.84
C ALA A 190 -26.52 6.49 -15.64
N THR A 191 -26.52 6.68 -16.95
CA THR A 191 -27.20 5.71 -17.79
C THR A 191 -26.45 4.42 -17.51
N LEU A 192 -27.00 3.61 -16.61
CA LEU A 192 -26.70 2.20 -16.56
C LEU A 192 -26.65 1.71 -18.01
N SER A 193 -25.62 0.94 -18.36
CA SER A 193 -25.58 0.33 -19.69
C SER A 193 -26.89 -0.44 -19.93
N GLU A 194 -27.33 -0.59 -21.18
CA GLU A 194 -28.56 -1.35 -21.48
C GLU A 194 -28.55 -2.74 -20.83
N ARG A 195 -27.37 -3.37 -20.76
CA ARG A 195 -27.15 -4.64 -20.07
C ARG A 195 -27.30 -4.53 -18.54
N ALA A 196 -26.79 -3.48 -17.92
CA ALA A 196 -26.96 -3.25 -16.48
C ALA A 196 -28.44 -2.96 -16.14
N ILE A 197 -29.15 -2.15 -16.94
CA ILE A 197 -30.59 -1.92 -16.79
C ILE A 197 -31.35 -3.25 -16.93
N MET A 198 -31.04 -4.03 -17.96
CA MET A 198 -31.66 -5.32 -18.21
C MET A 198 -31.47 -6.27 -17.04
N LEU A 199 -30.25 -6.41 -16.53
CA LEU A 199 -29.96 -7.28 -15.38
C LEU A 199 -30.71 -6.83 -14.14
N LEU A 200 -30.66 -5.54 -13.83
CA LEU A 200 -31.31 -4.98 -12.64
C LEU A 200 -32.84 -5.16 -12.68
N LYS A 201 -33.48 -4.85 -13.83
CA LYS A 201 -34.92 -5.04 -14.00
C LYS A 201 -35.33 -6.50 -13.90
N LYS A 202 -34.60 -7.40 -14.58
CA LYS A 202 -34.92 -8.83 -14.56
C LYS A 202 -34.77 -9.39 -13.15
N ALA A 203 -33.69 -9.04 -12.44
CA ALA A 203 -33.44 -9.56 -11.10
C ALA A 203 -34.44 -9.00 -10.09
N ALA A 204 -34.81 -7.73 -10.18
CA ALA A 204 -35.83 -7.15 -9.31
C ALA A 204 -37.23 -7.76 -9.50
N MET A 205 -37.48 -8.46 -10.61
CA MET A 205 -38.74 -9.15 -10.90
C MET A 205 -38.76 -10.63 -10.48
N THR A 206 -37.62 -11.20 -10.06
CA THR A 206 -37.58 -12.57 -9.54
C THR A 206 -37.83 -12.59 -8.04
N ASP A 207 -38.42 -13.67 -7.54
CA ASP A 207 -38.72 -13.81 -6.10
C ASP A 207 -37.45 -13.83 -5.22
N ASP A 208 -36.31 -14.22 -5.80
CA ASP A 208 -35.02 -14.32 -5.12
C ASP A 208 -34.10 -13.10 -5.32
N GLY A 209 -34.37 -12.22 -6.29
CA GLY A 209 -33.53 -11.06 -6.56
C GLY A 209 -32.12 -11.39 -7.06
N GLN A 210 -31.87 -12.61 -7.56
CA GLN A 210 -30.50 -13.09 -7.79
C GLN A 210 -30.03 -13.00 -9.25
N ILE A 211 -28.75 -12.66 -9.40
CA ILE A 211 -28.01 -12.71 -10.65
C ILE A 211 -26.83 -13.67 -10.47
N MET A 212 -26.76 -14.71 -11.30
CA MET A 212 -25.63 -15.63 -11.34
C MET A 212 -24.77 -15.36 -12.57
N ALA A 213 -23.45 -15.35 -12.41
CA ALA A 213 -22.51 -15.01 -13.47
C ALA A 213 -21.26 -15.89 -13.42
N ILE A 214 -21.34 -17.09 -14.02
CA ILE A 214 -20.35 -18.16 -13.83
C ILE A 214 -19.46 -18.33 -15.08
N GLN A 215 -18.17 -18.55 -14.85
CA GLN A 215 -17.25 -19.02 -15.88
C GLN A 215 -17.24 -20.55 -15.96
N MET A 216 -17.66 -21.11 -17.09
CA MET A 216 -17.54 -22.55 -17.37
C MET A 216 -16.49 -22.80 -18.47
N LEU A 217 -16.18 -24.08 -18.73
CA LEU A 217 -15.19 -24.49 -19.74
C LEU A 217 -15.59 -24.08 -21.17
N ASP A 218 -16.88 -24.00 -21.44
CA ASP A 218 -17.50 -23.69 -22.72
C ASP A 218 -17.90 -22.21 -22.87
N GLY A 219 -17.59 -21.36 -21.89
CA GLY A 219 -17.76 -19.91 -21.99
C GLY A 219 -18.25 -19.25 -20.70
N TYR A 220 -18.59 -17.96 -20.79
CA TYR A 220 -19.15 -17.20 -19.67
C TYR A 220 -20.68 -17.16 -19.75
N PHE A 221 -21.34 -17.42 -18.61
CA PHE A 221 -22.79 -17.51 -18.51
C PHE A 221 -23.29 -16.45 -17.54
N VAL A 222 -24.42 -15.82 -17.88
CA VAL A 222 -25.14 -14.90 -16.99
C VAL A 222 -26.60 -15.33 -16.95
N GLN A 223 -27.10 -15.59 -15.75
CA GLN A 223 -28.44 -16.08 -15.48
C GLN A 223 -29.12 -15.18 -14.44
N VAL A 224 -30.40 -14.93 -14.64
CA VAL A 224 -31.24 -14.17 -13.71
C VAL A 224 -32.51 -14.99 -13.47
N GLY A 225 -32.72 -15.45 -12.23
CA GLY A 225 -33.74 -16.47 -11.93
C GLY A 225 -33.61 -17.70 -12.83
N ASN A 226 -34.66 -18.04 -13.58
CA ASN A 226 -34.68 -19.18 -14.51
C ASN A 226 -34.28 -18.85 -15.96
N GLU A 227 -33.86 -17.61 -16.24
CA GLU A 227 -33.57 -17.15 -17.61
C GLU A 227 -32.06 -16.94 -17.84
N ASN A 228 -31.54 -17.58 -18.88
CA ASN A 228 -30.16 -17.38 -19.33
C ASN A 228 -30.07 -16.15 -20.24
N VAL A 229 -29.51 -15.06 -19.70
CA VAL A 229 -29.33 -13.77 -20.38
C VAL A 229 -28.09 -13.77 -21.27
N ALA A 230 -27.04 -14.51 -20.89
CA ALA A 230 -25.86 -14.78 -21.72
C ALA A 230 -25.54 -16.27 -21.69
N ARG A 231 -25.26 -16.86 -22.86
CA ARG A 231 -24.95 -18.30 -23.00
C ARG A 231 -23.59 -18.47 -23.65
N ALA A 232 -22.66 -19.14 -22.97
CA ALA A 232 -21.36 -19.52 -23.53
C ALA A 232 -20.62 -18.36 -24.22
N CYS A 233 -20.72 -17.14 -23.68
CA CYS A 233 -20.18 -15.96 -24.36
C CYS A 233 -18.68 -15.81 -24.10
N GLU A 234 -17.96 -15.32 -25.12
CA GLU A 234 -16.51 -15.15 -25.09
C GLU A 234 -16.10 -13.76 -25.61
N GLY A 235 -14.82 -13.43 -25.42
CA GLY A 235 -14.21 -12.21 -25.96
C GLY A 235 -14.94 -10.94 -25.51
N ARG A 236 -15.42 -10.17 -26.50
CA ARG A 236 -16.03 -8.84 -26.28
C ARG A 236 -17.34 -8.90 -25.51
N GLU A 237 -18.21 -9.86 -25.84
CA GLU A 237 -19.52 -9.97 -25.22
C GLU A 237 -19.40 -10.28 -23.72
N LYS A 238 -18.48 -11.19 -23.37
CA LYS A 238 -18.10 -11.48 -21.98
C LYS A 238 -17.60 -10.24 -21.24
N ALA A 239 -16.75 -9.42 -21.88
CA ALA A 239 -16.22 -8.20 -21.27
C ALA A 239 -17.32 -7.18 -20.97
N GLU A 240 -18.29 -7.04 -21.88
CA GLU A 240 -19.44 -6.15 -21.73
C GLU A 240 -20.38 -6.62 -20.59
N TRP A 241 -20.58 -7.93 -20.41
CA TRP A 241 -21.34 -8.47 -19.28
C TRP A 241 -20.65 -8.26 -17.93
N LYS A 242 -19.34 -8.51 -17.86
CA LYS A 242 -18.56 -8.21 -16.65
C LYS A 242 -18.59 -6.72 -16.30
N ALA A 243 -18.49 -5.86 -17.30
CA ALA A 243 -18.58 -4.41 -17.11
C ALA A 243 -19.95 -3.98 -16.54
N ALA A 244 -21.04 -4.60 -16.99
CA ALA A 244 -22.40 -4.34 -16.50
C ALA A 244 -22.56 -4.75 -15.02
N LEU A 245 -22.08 -5.93 -14.63
CA LEU A 245 -22.12 -6.40 -13.23
C LEU A 245 -21.29 -5.49 -12.31
N SER A 246 -20.04 -5.20 -12.69
CA SER A 246 -19.20 -4.28 -11.94
C SER A 246 -19.78 -2.86 -11.88
N GLN A 247 -20.59 -2.44 -12.86
CA GLN A 247 -21.29 -1.16 -12.83
C GLN A 247 -22.41 -1.16 -11.79
N LEU A 248 -23.22 -2.22 -11.73
CA LEU A 248 -24.28 -2.37 -10.73
C LEU A 248 -23.72 -2.44 -9.30
N GLU A 249 -22.66 -3.23 -9.10
CA GLU A 249 -22.00 -3.41 -7.81
C GLU A 249 -21.34 -2.11 -7.31
N ARG A 250 -20.60 -1.40 -8.19
CA ARG A 250 -20.01 -0.09 -7.86
C ARG A 250 -21.04 0.97 -7.49
N ASN A 251 -22.24 0.88 -8.08
CA ASN A 251 -23.37 1.76 -7.77
C ASN A 251 -24.17 1.30 -6.55
N GLY A 252 -23.79 0.20 -5.89
CA GLY A 252 -24.48 -0.34 -4.73
C GLY A 252 -25.87 -0.90 -5.04
N LEU A 253 -26.16 -1.21 -6.31
CA LEU A 253 -27.46 -1.73 -6.75
C LEU A 253 -27.56 -3.25 -6.62
N ILE A 254 -26.41 -3.93 -6.60
CA ILE A 254 -26.29 -5.36 -6.32
C ILE A 254 -25.12 -5.60 -5.36
N GLU A 255 -25.14 -6.72 -4.65
CA GLU A 255 -24.06 -7.17 -3.76
C GLU A 255 -23.75 -8.66 -3.96
N ALA A 256 -22.50 -9.09 -3.76
CA ALA A 256 -22.11 -10.48 -4.00
C ALA A 256 -22.56 -11.42 -2.88
N ILE A 257 -23.10 -12.59 -3.25
CA ILE A 257 -23.51 -13.66 -2.35
C ILE A 257 -22.40 -14.73 -2.32
N GLY A 258 -21.65 -14.82 -1.23
CA GLY A 258 -20.55 -15.79 -1.05
C GLY A 258 -19.17 -15.26 -1.44
N TYR A 259 -18.18 -16.15 -1.54
CA TYR A 259 -16.77 -15.78 -1.67
C TYR A 259 -16.23 -15.75 -3.11
N ASP A 260 -16.93 -16.36 -4.06
CA ASP A 260 -16.40 -16.59 -5.41
C ASP A 260 -16.80 -15.51 -6.44
N GLY A 261 -17.66 -14.55 -6.06
CA GLY A 261 -18.07 -13.44 -6.95
C GLY A 261 -18.92 -13.87 -8.16
N ASP A 262 -19.49 -15.08 -8.10
CA ASP A 262 -20.27 -15.69 -9.19
C ASP A 262 -21.79 -15.58 -8.98
N ALA A 263 -22.24 -15.03 -7.85
CA ALA A 263 -23.64 -14.80 -7.52
C ALA A 263 -23.81 -13.44 -6.85
N TYR A 264 -24.90 -12.74 -7.16
CA TYR A 264 -25.23 -11.41 -6.66
C TYR A 264 -26.71 -11.32 -6.28
N GLU A 265 -27.03 -10.51 -5.26
CA GLU A 265 -28.39 -10.14 -4.85
C GLU A 265 -28.64 -8.66 -5.16
N VAL A 266 -29.88 -8.32 -5.54
CA VAL A 266 -30.30 -6.92 -5.69
C VAL A 266 -30.48 -6.27 -4.32
N THR A 267 -29.85 -5.10 -4.12
CA THR A 267 -29.98 -4.36 -2.85
C THR A 267 -31.31 -3.59 -2.77
N ALA A 268 -31.64 -3.08 -1.58
CA ALA A 268 -32.79 -2.20 -1.41
C ALA A 268 -32.74 -0.91 -2.24
N GLU A 269 -31.55 -0.42 -2.61
CA GLU A 269 -31.40 0.69 -3.56
C GLU A 269 -31.60 0.21 -5.01
N GLY A 270 -31.12 -0.99 -5.33
CA GLY A 270 -31.35 -1.66 -6.61
C GLY A 270 -32.82 -1.83 -6.94
N HIS A 271 -33.62 -2.34 -6.00
CA HIS A 271 -35.08 -2.47 -6.17
C HIS A 271 -35.76 -1.12 -6.40
N ARG A 272 -35.42 -0.10 -5.59
CA ARG A 272 -36.00 1.25 -5.73
C ARG A 272 -35.71 1.89 -7.08
N LEU A 273 -34.51 1.65 -7.63
CA LEU A 273 -34.17 2.14 -8.96
C LEU A 273 -34.84 1.30 -10.06
N ALA A 274 -34.94 -0.01 -9.89
CA ALA A 274 -35.61 -0.89 -10.86
C ALA A 274 -37.08 -0.49 -11.07
N ASP A 275 -37.79 -0.09 -10.00
CA ASP A 275 -39.17 0.39 -10.06
C ASP A 275 -39.33 1.72 -10.81
N GLN A 276 -38.24 2.50 -10.94
CA GLN A 276 -38.22 3.82 -11.59
C GLN A 276 -37.79 3.77 -13.07
N LEU A 277 -37.21 2.66 -13.51
CA LEU A 277 -36.68 2.47 -14.88
C LEU A 277 -37.71 1.84 -15.81
#